data_AF-A0A6A6RIL1-F1
#
_entry.id   AF-A0A6A6RIL1-F1
#
_cell.length_a   1.000
_cell.length_b   1.000
_cell.length_c   1.000
_cell.angle_alpha   90.00
_cell.angle_beta   90.00
_cell.angle_gamma   90.00
#
_symmetry.space_group_name_H-M   'P 1'
#
loop_
_entity.id
_entity.type
_entity.pdbx_description
1 polymer ?
#
loop_
_entity_poly.entity_id
_entity_poly.type
_entity_poly.pdbx_seq_one_letter_code
_entity_poly.pdbx_strand_id
1 'polypeptide(L)'
;MAASSPEEPHYGGFSRFELELEFVQCLANPGYLSYLAMQKQFEKPEFVAYLGYLQYFRAPRYSKYLHHPGPTLRTLELLQNERFRREIINPELVNQLMIQGQRNAVPDKKD
;
A
#
# COMPACT_ATOMS: atom_id res chain seq x y z
N MET A 1 -0.68 -18.37 -36.36
CA MET A 1 -1.87 -18.04 -35.55
C MET A 1 -1.36 -17.72 -34.16
N ALA A 2 -1.43 -16.45 -33.74
CA ALA A 2 -1.02 -16.04 -32.40
C ALA A 2 -2.01 -16.64 -31.41
N ALA A 3 -1.53 -17.47 -30.48
CA ALA A 3 -2.35 -17.95 -29.38
C ALA A 3 -2.88 -16.74 -28.63
N SER A 4 -4.21 -16.61 -28.55
CA SER A 4 -4.88 -15.66 -27.68
C SER A 4 -4.36 -15.88 -26.27
N SER A 5 -3.61 -14.90 -25.74
CA SER A 5 -3.32 -14.85 -24.31
C SER A 5 -4.66 -15.03 -23.57
N PRO A 6 -4.73 -15.89 -22.53
CA PRO A 6 -5.97 -16.04 -21.78
C PRO A 6 -6.40 -14.64 -21.32
N GLU A 7 -7.59 -14.23 -21.74
CA GLU A 7 -8.17 -12.94 -21.41
C GLU A 7 -8.21 -12.83 -19.89
N GLU A 8 -7.46 -11.88 -19.33
CA GLU A 8 -7.35 -11.74 -17.88
C GLU A 8 -8.75 -11.47 -17.31
N PRO A 9 -9.19 -12.22 -16.27
CA PRO A 9 -10.53 -12.04 -15.73
C PRO A 9 -10.68 -10.62 -15.18
N HIS A 10 -11.72 -9.93 -15.64
CA HIS A 10 -12.11 -8.62 -15.13
C HIS A 10 -13.11 -8.78 -13.99
N TYR A 11 -12.93 -7.99 -12.94
CA TYR A 11 -13.78 -8.00 -11.75
C TYR A 11 -14.52 -6.67 -11.68
N GLY A 12 -15.84 -6.69 -11.92
CA GLY A 12 -16.63 -5.45 -11.94
C GLY A 12 -16.20 -4.45 -13.02
N GLY A 13 -15.58 -4.92 -14.10
CA GLY A 13 -15.04 -4.08 -15.18
C GLY A 13 -13.59 -3.64 -14.99
N PHE A 14 -12.96 -3.96 -13.86
CA PHE A 14 -11.56 -3.62 -13.59
C PHE A 14 -10.65 -4.82 -13.79
N SER A 15 -9.48 -4.55 -14.36
CA SER A 15 -8.38 -5.50 -14.38
C SER A 15 -7.84 -5.74 -12.98
N ARG A 16 -7.16 -6.86 -12.78
CA ARG A 16 -6.46 -7.14 -11.53
C ARG A 16 -5.45 -6.05 -11.17
N PHE A 17 -4.73 -5.52 -12.16
CA PHE A 17 -3.75 -4.46 -11.97
C PHE A 17 -4.38 -3.19 -11.40
N GLU A 18 -5.55 -2.76 -11.89
CA GLU A 18 -6.24 -1.57 -11.39
C GLU A 18 -6.66 -1.75 -9.93
N LEU A 19 -7.20 -2.92 -9.59
CA LEU A 19 -7.58 -3.24 -8.21
C LEU A 19 -6.37 -3.27 -7.27
N GLU A 20 -5.26 -3.87 -7.72
CA GLU A 20 -4.01 -3.90 -6.97
C GLU A 20 -3.43 -2.50 -6.80
N LEU A 21 -3.51 -1.65 -7.83
CA LEU A 21 -3.04 -0.28 -7.81
C LEU A 21 -3.84 0.57 -6.82
N GLU A 22 -5.17 0.52 -6.85
CA GLU A 22 -6.02 1.22 -5.88
C GLU A 22 -5.75 0.75 -4.46
N PHE A 23 -5.69 -0.57 -4.25
CA PHE A 23 -5.39 -1.16 -2.95
C PHE A 23 -4.05 -0.68 -2.39
N VAL A 24 -2.99 -0.73 -3.20
CA VAL A 24 -1.65 -0.27 -2.80
C VAL A 24 -1.66 1.22 -2.45
N GLN A 25 -2.39 2.04 -3.19
CA GLN A 25 -2.53 3.47 -2.86
C GLN A 25 -3.27 3.70 -1.54
N CYS A 26 -4.30 2.89 -1.21
CA CYS A 26 -4.97 2.96 0.08
C CYS A 26 -4.04 2.67 1.27
N LEU A 27 -2.99 1.87 1.08
CA LEU A 27 -2.01 1.59 2.15
C LEU A 27 -1.24 2.84 2.59
N ALA A 28 -1.19 3.91 1.80
CA ALA A 28 -0.59 5.18 2.23
C ALA A 28 -1.36 5.84 3.40
N ASN A 29 -2.62 5.48 3.63
CA ASN A 29 -3.45 6.04 4.68
C ASN A 29 -3.27 5.28 6.02
N PRO A 30 -2.68 5.90 7.07
CA PRO A 30 -2.49 5.24 8.36
C PRO A 30 -3.80 4.78 9.03
N GLY A 31 -4.91 5.48 8.81
CA GLY A 31 -6.21 5.07 9.34
C GLY A 31 -6.71 3.77 8.72
N TYR A 32 -6.45 3.56 7.43
CA TYR A 32 -6.77 2.31 6.75
C TYR A 32 -5.89 1.16 7.24
N LEU A 33 -4.59 1.40 7.48
CA LEU A 33 -3.70 0.40 8.07
C LEU A 33 -4.17 -0.03 9.46
N SER A 34 -4.58 0.94 10.30
CA SER A 34 -5.11 0.66 11.63
C SER A 34 -6.38 -0.21 11.55
N TYR A 35 -7.29 0.10 10.62
CA TYR A 35 -8.46 -0.72 10.35
C TYR A 35 -8.08 -2.17 9.95
N LEU A 36 -7.13 -2.35 9.03
CA LEU A 36 -6.66 -3.69 8.63
C LEU A 36 -6.04 -4.47 9.80
N ALA A 37 -5.33 -3.78 10.69
CA ALA A 37 -4.76 -4.37 11.90
C ALA A 37 -5.85 -4.81 12.89
N MET A 38 -6.87 -3.98 13.14
CA MET A 38 -8.02 -4.33 13.98
C MET A 38 -8.77 -5.55 13.44
N GLN A 39 -8.84 -5.70 12.12
CA GLN A 39 -9.44 -6.87 11.45
C GLN A 39 -8.51 -8.09 11.39
N LYS A 40 -7.35 -8.04 12.08
CA LYS A 40 -6.35 -9.11 12.14
C LYS A 40 -5.86 -9.58 10.76
N GLN A 41 -5.92 -8.73 9.74
CA GLN A 41 -5.48 -9.13 8.39
C GLN A 41 -3.97 -9.36 8.35
N PHE A 42 -3.21 -8.57 9.11
CA PHE A 42 -1.75 -8.68 9.21
C PHE A 42 -1.26 -9.92 9.98
N GLU A 43 -2.15 -10.65 10.67
CA GLU A 43 -1.84 -11.93 11.31
C GLU A 43 -1.93 -13.11 10.33
N LYS A 44 -2.62 -12.93 9.19
CA LYS A 44 -2.80 -13.96 8.18
C LYS A 44 -1.56 -14.08 7.30
N PRO A 45 -0.90 -15.25 7.23
CA PRO A 45 0.31 -15.41 6.43
C PRO A 45 0.07 -15.19 4.94
N GLU A 46 -1.12 -15.53 4.42
CA GLU A 46 -1.50 -15.33 3.02
C GLU A 46 -1.57 -13.84 2.67
N PHE A 47 -2.09 -13.02 3.60
CA PHE A 47 -2.18 -11.58 3.40
C PHE A 47 -0.79 -10.93 3.43
N VAL A 48 0.07 -11.37 4.35
CA VAL A 48 1.47 -10.90 4.39
C VAL A 48 2.23 -11.29 3.12
N ALA A 49 2.04 -12.52 2.63
CA ALA A 49 2.62 -12.97 1.36
C ALA A 49 2.13 -12.12 0.19
N TYR A 50 0.84 -11.75 0.19
CA TYR A 50 0.26 -10.87 -0.83
C TYR A 50 0.87 -9.46 -0.79
N LEU A 51 1.07 -8.87 0.39
CA LEU A 51 1.80 -7.61 0.53
C LEU A 51 3.25 -7.72 0.02
N GLY A 52 3.88 -8.89 0.20
CA GLY A 52 5.18 -9.20 -0.36
C GLY A 52 5.17 -9.25 -1.89
N TYR A 53 4.16 -9.89 -2.48
CA TYR A 53 3.92 -9.89 -3.93
C TYR A 53 3.76 -8.46 -4.48
N LEU A 54 2.97 -7.62 -3.82
CA LEU A 54 2.71 -6.23 -4.25
C LEU A 54 3.97 -5.34 -4.25
N GLN A 55 5.09 -5.78 -3.68
CA GLN A 55 6.36 -5.04 -3.78
C GLN A 55 6.84 -4.84 -5.22
N TYR A 56 6.26 -5.55 -6.20
CA TYR A 56 6.52 -5.30 -7.62
C TYR A 56 6.23 -3.84 -8.02
N PHE A 57 5.31 -3.14 -7.35
CA PHE A 57 5.01 -1.72 -7.60
C PHE A 57 6.23 -0.79 -7.39
N ARG A 58 7.29 -1.24 -6.72
CA ARG A 58 8.56 -0.51 -6.59
C ARG A 58 9.28 -0.31 -7.93
N ALA A 59 9.07 -1.20 -8.89
CA ALA A 59 9.77 -1.09 -10.17
C ALA A 59 9.27 0.16 -10.94
N PRO A 60 10.17 0.93 -11.60
CA PRO A 60 9.80 2.16 -12.32
C PRO A 60 8.67 2.01 -13.33
N ARG A 61 8.55 0.81 -13.93
CA ARG A 61 7.48 0.49 -14.88
C ARG A 61 6.08 0.52 -14.27
N TYR A 62 5.96 0.39 -12.95
CA TYR A 62 4.68 0.40 -12.23
C TYR A 62 4.52 1.59 -11.29
N SER A 63 5.59 2.02 -10.62
CA SER A 63 5.52 3.13 -9.65
C SER A 63 5.05 4.45 -10.27
N LYS A 64 5.24 4.63 -11.59
CA LYS A 64 4.73 5.78 -12.35
C LYS A 64 3.20 5.93 -12.32
N TYR A 65 2.45 4.88 -11.98
CA TYR A 65 0.99 4.90 -11.87
C TYR A 65 0.51 5.28 -10.46
N LEU A 66 1.40 5.39 -9.47
CA LEU A 66 1.05 5.79 -8.10
C LEU A 66 0.93 7.32 -8.02
N HIS A 67 -0.14 7.82 -7.39
CA HIS A 67 -0.29 9.26 -7.13
C HIS A 67 0.77 9.79 -6.16
N HIS A 68 1.10 9.00 -5.13
CA HIS A 68 2.06 9.37 -4.09
C HIS A 68 3.07 8.24 -3.85
N PRO A 69 4.01 8.01 -4.79
CA PRO A 69 4.88 6.84 -4.77
C PRO A 69 5.73 6.75 -3.50
N GLY A 70 6.23 7.87 -2.97
CA GLY A 70 7.06 7.88 -1.76
C GLY A 70 6.34 7.28 -0.53
N PRO A 71 5.26 7.92 -0.04
CA PRO A 71 4.50 7.40 1.09
C PRO A 71 3.97 5.99 0.88
N THR A 72 3.41 5.70 -0.30
CA THR A 72 2.85 4.38 -0.62
C THR A 72 3.90 3.27 -0.55
N LEU A 73 5.03 3.43 -1.25
CA LEU A 73 6.08 2.42 -1.31
C LEU A 73 6.81 2.26 0.04
N ARG A 74 6.95 3.35 0.80
CA ARG A 74 7.51 3.32 2.16
C ARG A 74 6.63 2.51 3.09
N THR A 75 5.31 2.73 3.08
CA THR A 75 4.41 1.92 3.91
C THR A 75 4.42 0.45 3.50
N LEU A 76 4.42 0.17 2.20
CA LEU A 76 4.48 -1.21 1.71
C LEU A 76 5.76 -1.94 2.17
N GLU A 77 6.88 -1.21 2.32
CA GLU A 77 8.10 -1.70 2.98
C GLU A 77 7.89 -2.03 4.44
N LEU A 78 7.37 -1.06 5.20
CA LEU A 78 7.20 -1.18 6.64
C LEU A 78 6.28 -2.35 6.98
N LEU A 79 5.27 -2.63 6.17
CA LEU A 79 4.37 -3.77 6.34
C LEU A 79 5.06 -5.14 6.17
N GLN A 80 6.26 -5.21 5.60
CA GLN A 80 7.06 -6.46 5.60
C GLN A 80 7.69 -6.72 6.97
N ASN A 81 7.83 -5.69 7.80
CA ASN A 81 8.34 -5.83 9.15
C ASN A 81 7.22 -6.24 10.11
N GLU A 82 7.35 -7.41 10.74
CA GLU A 82 6.37 -7.94 11.69
C GLU A 82 6.13 -7.02 12.89
N ARG A 83 7.18 -6.34 13.38
CA ARG A 83 7.05 -5.40 14.49
C ARG A 83 6.13 -4.24 14.12
N PHE A 84 6.31 -3.68 12.92
CA PHE A 84 5.44 -2.60 12.44
C PHE A 84 3.99 -3.07 12.30
N ARG A 85 3.76 -4.28 11.76
CA ARG A 85 2.41 -4.87 11.66
C ARG A 85 1.70 -5.00 13.01
N ARG A 86 2.45 -5.28 14.08
CA ARG A 86 1.92 -5.36 15.45
C ARG A 86 1.67 -4.00 16.07
N GLU A 87 2.55 -3.03 15.80
CA GLU A 87 2.47 -1.71 16.42
C GLU A 87 1.42 -0.79 15.76
N ILE A 88 1.06 -0.99 14.49
CA ILE A 88 0.15 -0.09 13.74
C ILE A 88 -1.31 -0.05 14.28
N ILE A 89 -1.67 -0.97 15.18
CA ILE A 89 -2.94 -0.89 15.93
C ILE A 89 -2.91 0.20 17.00
N ASN A 90 -1.74 0.66 17.43
CA ASN A 90 -1.57 1.69 18.45
C ASN A 90 -2.02 3.06 17.92
N PRO A 91 -3.03 3.71 18.52
CA PRO A 91 -3.51 5.02 18.09
C PRO A 91 -2.41 6.10 18.05
N GLU A 92 -1.45 6.05 18.98
CA GLU A 92 -0.35 7.02 19.04
C GLU A 92 0.54 6.92 17.80
N LEU A 93 0.90 5.70 17.39
CA LEU A 93 1.70 5.49 16.18
C LEU A 93 0.94 5.97 14.93
N VAL A 94 -0.36 5.70 14.86
CA VAL A 94 -1.21 6.14 13.74
C VAL A 94 -1.24 7.66 13.66
N ASN A 95 -1.43 8.34 14.79
CA ASN A 95 -1.41 9.81 14.87
C ASN A 95 -0.05 10.38 14.42
N GLN A 96 1.06 9.77 14.86
CA GLN A 96 2.41 10.18 14.46
C GLN A 96 2.62 10.02 12.96
N LEU A 97 2.18 8.91 12.36
CA LEU A 97 2.26 8.71 10.91
C LEU A 97 1.41 9.71 10.13
N MET A 98 0.21 10.05 10.63
CA MET A 98 -0.64 11.08 10.02
C MET A 98 0.00 12.48 10.10
N ILE A 99 0.57 12.84 11.24
CA ILE A 99 1.29 14.12 11.42
C ILE A 99 2.52 14.16 10.51
N GLN A 100 3.30 13.08 10.45
CA GLN A 100 4.47 12.98 9.58
C GLN A 100 4.07 13.11 8.10
N GLY A 101 2.98 12.47 7.69
CA GLY A 101 2.43 12.59 6.33
C GLY A 101 2.09 14.03 5.97
N GLN A 102 1.43 14.75 6.88
CA GLN A 102 1.09 16.17 6.70
C GLN A 102 2.34 17.05 6.61
N ARG A 103 3.32 16.85 7.50
CA ARG A 103 4.57 17.63 7.49
C ARG A 103 5.35 17.45 6.19
N ASN A 104 5.39 16.23 5.66
CA ASN A 104 6.08 15.94 4.41
C ASN A 104 5.33 16.47 3.16
N ALA A 105 4.03 16.75 3.28
CA ALA A 105 3.20 17.28 2.19
C ALA A 105 3.28 18.82 2.08
N VAL A 106 3.71 19.51 3.15
CA VAL A 106 3.93 20.95 3.12
C VAL A 106 5.32 21.22 2.55
N PRO A 107 5.45 21.88 1.39
CA PRO A 107 6.75 22.29 0.89
C PRO A 107 7.36 23.31 1.85
N ASP A 108 8.63 23.14 2.19
CA ASP A 108 9.39 24.09 3.00
C ASP A 108 9.32 25.46 2.31
N LYS A 109 8.69 26.45 2.96
CA LYS A 109 8.70 27.83 2.45
C LYS A 109 10.14 28.31 2.56
N LYS A 110 10.84 28.30 1.44
CA LYS A 110 12.14 28.93 1.31
C LYS A 110 11.90 30.45 1.33
N ASP A 111 12.07 31.07 2.49
CA ASP A 111 12.20 32.53 2.65
C ASP A 111 13.44 33.05 1.91
#